data_AF-K9ASZ2-F1
#
_entry.id   AF-K9ASZ2-F1
#
_cell.length_a   1.000
_cell.length_b   1.000
_cell.length_c   1.000
_cell.angle_alpha   90.00
_cell.angle_beta   90.00
_cell.angle_gamma   90.00
#
_symmetry.space_group_name_H-M   'P 1'
#
loop_
_entity.id
_entity.type
_entity.pdbx_description
1 polymer ?
#
loop_
_entity_poly.entity_id
_entity_poly.type
_entity_poly.pdbx_seq_one_letter_code
_entity_poly.pdbx_strand_id
1 'polypeptide(L)'
;MSRSEDEIYETVIDIAQRDDNIRAVILNGSRVKPNSFDENKLHDFDFIYVVEDVYAYIDADSWYANFGEILLMRYSEPFYQKNDFNTFTYHMQFKDFNRIDLTLTTADHLDDCIDLAYSKVLLDKDDAFENYSYVDTSYYETSSFSEAELKVAINDFYWYSTVVVKGIARTEFPYAVHIKEHEMRDAYKVILKERILLNSEKDAIDFGVSDKYLYHYLDRFNYDSYLRTFDNEGLHNLKESLLSMLNHFKFMLSEIERQRELDLDYEDYEDRAMKFLHYNLSY
;
A
#
# COMPACT_ATOMS: atom_id res chain seq x y z
N MET A 1 -8.63 -12.61 -27.10
CA MET A 1 -7.64 -13.36 -26.31
C MET A 1 -6.87 -12.33 -25.50
N SER A 2 -6.50 -12.61 -24.24
CA SER A 2 -5.71 -11.66 -23.45
C SER A 2 -4.29 -11.58 -24.02
N ARG A 3 -3.72 -10.37 -24.14
CA ARG A 3 -2.31 -10.22 -24.53
C ARG A 3 -1.39 -10.74 -23.43
N SER A 4 -0.27 -11.31 -23.85
CA SER A 4 0.82 -11.67 -22.94
C SER A 4 1.58 -10.43 -22.45
N GLU A 5 2.40 -10.62 -21.43
CA GLU A 5 3.30 -9.58 -20.92
C GLU A 5 4.31 -9.12 -21.98
N ASP A 6 4.90 -10.06 -22.73
CA ASP A 6 5.81 -9.76 -23.84
C ASP A 6 5.12 -8.94 -24.93
N GLU A 7 3.87 -9.29 -25.30
CA GLU A 7 3.09 -8.54 -26.29
C GLU A 7 2.80 -7.10 -25.83
N ILE A 8 2.62 -6.88 -24.53
CA ILE A 8 2.40 -5.53 -23.96
C ILE A 8 3.70 -4.73 -23.99
N TYR A 9 4.83 -5.30 -23.56
CA TYR A 9 6.13 -4.64 -23.65
C TYR A 9 6.48 -4.28 -25.09
N GLU A 10 6.31 -5.22 -26.03
CA GLU A 10 6.53 -4.97 -27.45
C GLU A 10 5.63 -3.83 -27.96
N THR A 11 4.33 -3.84 -27.64
CA THR A 11 3.39 -2.78 -28.05
C THR A 11 3.83 -1.41 -27.56
N VAL A 12 4.19 -1.30 -26.27
CA VAL A 12 4.57 -0.04 -25.63
C VAL A 12 5.89 0.49 -26.18
N ILE A 13 6.88 -0.38 -26.39
CA ILE A 13 8.18 0.00 -26.97
C ILE A 13 8.02 0.39 -28.44
N ASP A 14 7.22 -0.34 -29.21
CA ASP A 14 6.95 -0.08 -30.63
C ASP A 14 6.30 1.28 -30.87
N ILE A 15 5.33 1.66 -30.03
CA ILE A 15 4.70 2.99 -30.08
C ILE A 15 5.76 4.07 -29.83
N ALA A 16 6.55 3.90 -28.77
CA ALA A 16 7.60 4.85 -28.42
C ALA A 16 8.68 4.96 -29.50
N GLN A 17 9.09 3.86 -30.12
CA GLN A 17 10.10 3.88 -31.19
C GLN A 17 9.65 4.66 -32.43
N ARG A 18 8.36 4.63 -32.77
CA ARG A 18 7.80 5.28 -33.97
C ARG A 18 7.49 6.77 -33.78
N ASP A 19 7.39 7.22 -32.53
CA ASP A 19 7.08 8.60 -32.19
C ASP A 19 8.35 9.34 -31.75
N ASP A 20 8.77 10.34 -32.52
CA ASP A 20 9.98 11.12 -32.23
C ASP A 20 9.87 11.96 -30.95
N ASN A 21 8.65 12.28 -30.52
CA ASN A 21 8.38 13.02 -29.29
C ASN A 21 8.63 12.16 -28.04
N ILE A 22 8.55 10.83 -28.14
CA ILE A 22 8.86 9.91 -27.03
C ILE A 22 10.36 9.61 -27.05
N ARG A 23 11.07 10.03 -26.00
CA ARG A 23 12.53 9.92 -25.86
C ARG A 23 12.97 8.67 -25.09
N ALA A 24 12.19 8.25 -24.11
CA ALA A 24 12.46 7.05 -23.33
C ALA A 24 11.19 6.35 -22.85
N VAL A 25 11.33 5.05 -22.55
CA VAL A 25 10.31 4.22 -21.90
C VAL A 25 10.91 3.62 -20.65
N ILE A 26 10.24 3.81 -19.52
CA ILE A 26 10.63 3.25 -18.23
C ILE A 26 9.45 2.46 -17.68
N LEU A 27 9.72 1.31 -17.08
CA LEU A 27 8.74 0.52 -16.33
C LEU A 27 9.00 0.72 -14.84
N ASN A 28 7.96 1.09 -14.08
CA ASN A 28 7.99 1.25 -12.64
C ASN A 28 7.32 0.06 -11.92
N GLY A 29 7.57 0.01 -10.61
CA GLY A 29 6.71 -0.65 -9.65
C GLY A 29 6.83 -2.17 -9.64
N SER A 30 5.69 -2.82 -9.38
CA SER A 30 5.66 -4.23 -8.95
C SER A 30 6.19 -5.23 -9.97
N ARG A 31 6.25 -4.88 -11.26
CA ARG A 31 6.80 -5.74 -12.32
C ARG A 31 8.32 -5.71 -12.41
N VAL A 32 8.97 -4.69 -11.85
CA VAL A 32 10.44 -4.64 -11.71
C VAL A 32 10.89 -5.33 -10.42
N LYS A 33 10.02 -5.35 -9.40
CA LYS A 33 10.31 -5.92 -8.09
C LYS A 33 10.67 -7.43 -8.18
N PRO A 34 11.85 -7.84 -7.70
CA PRO A 34 12.21 -9.25 -7.64
C PRO A 34 11.44 -9.98 -6.52
N ASN A 35 11.10 -11.25 -6.74
CA ASN A 35 10.54 -12.14 -5.73
C ASN A 35 9.25 -11.62 -5.04
N SER A 36 8.31 -11.04 -5.80
CA SER A 36 6.98 -10.71 -5.28
C SER A 36 6.27 -11.96 -4.78
N PHE A 37 5.54 -11.85 -3.65
CA PHE A 37 4.67 -12.92 -3.16
C PHE A 37 3.46 -13.19 -4.08
N ASP A 38 3.12 -12.21 -4.91
CA ASP A 38 1.96 -12.24 -5.80
C ASP A 38 2.31 -12.84 -7.17
N GLU A 39 1.36 -13.57 -7.76
CA GLU A 39 1.48 -14.05 -9.14
C GLU A 39 1.35 -12.88 -10.14
N ASN A 40 2.35 -12.71 -11.02
CA ASN A 40 2.49 -11.62 -12.02
C ASN A 40 1.25 -11.34 -12.91
N LYS A 41 0.23 -12.19 -12.92
CA LYS A 41 -0.91 -12.11 -13.86
C LYS A 41 -1.90 -10.98 -13.58
N LEU A 42 -2.00 -10.52 -12.34
CA LEU A 42 -2.95 -9.45 -11.95
C LEU A 42 -2.25 -8.12 -11.66
N HIS A 43 -0.95 -8.03 -11.94
CA HIS A 43 -0.20 -6.79 -11.79
C HIS A 43 -0.48 -5.85 -12.95
N ASP A 44 -0.73 -4.59 -12.62
CA ASP A 44 -0.83 -3.51 -13.59
C ASP A 44 0.55 -3.25 -14.23
N PHE A 45 0.57 -2.58 -15.37
CA PHE A 45 1.79 -2.11 -16.02
C PHE A 45 1.93 -0.60 -15.80
N ASP A 46 2.91 -0.21 -15.00
CA ASP A 46 3.20 1.20 -14.71
C ASP A 46 4.32 1.70 -15.63
N PHE A 47 3.97 2.23 -16.81
CA PHE A 47 4.94 2.78 -17.75
C PHE A 47 5.08 4.29 -17.59
N ILE A 48 6.30 4.79 -17.79
CA ILE A 48 6.59 6.20 -18.00
C ILE A 48 7.09 6.37 -19.43
N TYR A 49 6.47 7.27 -20.17
CA TYR A 49 7.02 7.86 -21.37
C TYR A 49 7.64 9.21 -21.05
N VAL A 50 8.95 9.32 -21.27
CA VAL A 50 9.64 10.60 -21.24
C VAL A 50 9.46 11.25 -22.60
N VAL A 51 8.86 12.43 -22.64
CA VAL A 51 8.45 13.11 -23.89
C VAL A 51 9.02 14.53 -23.97
N GLU A 52 9.14 15.08 -25.18
CA GLU A 52 9.53 16.49 -25.33
C GLU A 52 8.35 17.44 -25.02
N ASP A 53 7.14 17.07 -25.44
CA ASP A 53 5.91 17.82 -25.18
C ASP A 53 4.78 16.89 -24.71
N VAL A 54 4.35 17.07 -23.45
CA VAL A 54 3.23 16.33 -22.84
C VAL A 54 1.89 16.73 -23.48
N TYR A 55 1.72 17.98 -23.93
CA TYR A 55 0.47 18.46 -24.52
C TYR A 55 0.12 17.79 -25.84
N ALA A 56 1.13 17.30 -26.56
CA ALA A 56 0.95 16.52 -27.78
C ALA A 56 0.05 15.29 -27.58
N TYR A 57 -0.13 14.82 -26.34
CA TYR A 57 -0.94 13.66 -25.99
C TYR A 57 -2.25 13.99 -25.28
N ILE A 58 -2.30 15.10 -24.55
CA ILE A 58 -3.47 15.50 -23.75
C ILE A 58 -4.64 15.95 -24.64
N ASP A 59 -4.38 16.58 -25.78
CA ASP A 59 -5.41 17.12 -26.69
C ASP A 59 -5.53 16.32 -28.02
N ALA A 60 -4.77 15.23 -28.15
CA ALA A 60 -4.78 14.41 -29.35
C ALA A 60 -5.85 13.32 -29.26
N ASP A 61 -6.93 13.48 -30.04
CA ASP A 61 -7.99 12.48 -30.15
C ASP A 61 -7.40 11.09 -30.48
N SER A 62 -7.47 10.19 -29.49
CA SER A 62 -7.27 8.75 -29.65
C SER A 62 -5.84 8.25 -29.96
N TRP A 63 -4.77 8.99 -29.64
CA TRP A 63 -3.40 8.47 -29.82
C TRP A 63 -3.16 7.14 -29.05
N TYR A 64 -3.80 7.02 -27.88
CA TYR A 64 -3.78 5.82 -27.03
C TYR A 64 -4.53 4.62 -27.65
N ALA A 65 -5.27 4.78 -28.76
CA ALA A 65 -5.92 3.66 -29.43
C ALA A 65 -4.92 2.64 -29.99
N ASN A 66 -3.66 3.06 -30.18
CA ASN A 66 -2.57 2.18 -30.60
C ASN A 66 -2.23 1.10 -29.56
N PHE A 67 -2.59 1.29 -28.29
CA PHE A 67 -2.41 0.27 -27.24
C PHE A 67 -3.50 -0.81 -27.27
N GLY A 68 -4.59 -0.64 -28.02
CA GLY A 68 -5.68 -1.60 -28.14
C GLY A 68 -7.03 -1.09 -27.62
N GLU A 69 -8.02 -1.98 -27.61
CA GLU A 69 -9.39 -1.61 -27.25
C GLU A 69 -9.55 -1.39 -25.73
N ILE A 70 -9.84 -0.15 -25.35
CA ILE A 70 -10.06 0.27 -23.96
C ILE A 70 -11.47 -0.12 -23.50
N LEU A 71 -11.56 -0.70 -22.30
CA LEU A 71 -12.78 -0.99 -21.58
C LEU A 71 -13.20 0.18 -20.68
N LEU A 72 -12.26 0.71 -19.88
CA LEU A 72 -12.45 1.87 -18.99
C LEU A 72 -11.18 2.72 -18.98
N MET A 73 -11.35 4.03 -18.85
CA MET A 73 -10.22 4.95 -18.75
C MET A 73 -10.54 6.07 -17.75
N ARG A 74 -9.53 6.44 -16.97
CA ARG A 74 -9.53 7.63 -16.11
C ARG A 74 -8.16 8.31 -16.17
N TYR A 75 -8.09 9.52 -15.62
CA TYR A 75 -6.87 10.34 -15.57
C TYR A 75 -6.50 10.63 -14.11
N SER A 76 -5.22 10.88 -13.82
CA SER A 76 -4.74 11.18 -12.46
C SER A 76 -5.28 12.50 -11.89
N GLU A 77 -5.51 13.50 -12.74
CA GLU A 77 -6.10 14.78 -12.40
C GLU A 77 -7.36 15.02 -13.25
N PRO A 78 -8.43 15.66 -12.71
CA PRO A 78 -9.53 16.10 -13.54
C PRO A 78 -9.02 17.14 -14.53
N PHE A 79 -9.12 16.80 -15.83
CA PHE A 79 -8.72 17.58 -17.02
C PHE A 79 -9.01 19.09 -16.95
N TYR A 80 -9.97 19.51 -16.13
CA TYR A 80 -10.51 20.87 -16.08
C TYR A 80 -9.81 21.81 -15.08
N GLN A 81 -8.76 21.39 -14.37
CA GLN A 81 -8.20 22.18 -13.25
C GLN A 81 -6.78 22.75 -13.45
N LYS A 82 -6.03 22.37 -14.49
CA LYS A 82 -4.70 22.93 -14.76
C LYS A 82 -4.49 23.27 -16.23
N ASN A 83 -3.87 24.42 -16.47
CA ASN A 83 -3.39 24.86 -17.79
C ASN A 83 -1.91 24.53 -18.01
N ASP A 84 -1.22 23.91 -17.03
CA ASP A 84 0.22 23.60 -17.05
C ASP A 84 0.46 22.15 -16.59
N PHE A 85 0.63 21.21 -17.52
CA PHE A 85 0.90 19.79 -17.24
C PHE A 85 2.33 19.44 -17.63
N ASN A 86 3.19 19.28 -16.62
CA ASN A 86 4.52 18.68 -16.81
C ASN A 86 4.47 17.15 -16.68
N THR A 87 3.39 16.64 -16.08
CA THR A 87 3.13 15.22 -15.92
C THR A 87 1.65 14.95 -16.11
N PHE A 88 1.32 13.86 -16.80
CA PHE A 88 -0.05 13.42 -17.01
C PHE A 88 -0.15 11.90 -17.06
N THR A 89 -1.08 11.31 -16.31
CA THR A 89 -1.23 9.84 -16.25
C THR A 89 -2.55 9.38 -16.81
N TYR A 90 -2.49 8.45 -17.76
CA TYR A 90 -3.62 7.67 -18.25
C TYR A 90 -3.70 6.36 -17.46
N HIS A 91 -4.84 6.11 -16.82
CA HIS A 91 -5.15 4.79 -16.27
C HIS A 91 -6.08 4.07 -17.23
N MET A 92 -5.59 3.04 -17.91
CA MET A 92 -6.29 2.36 -18.99
C MET A 92 -6.54 0.89 -18.67
N GLN A 93 -7.81 0.54 -18.48
CA GLN A 93 -8.26 -0.85 -18.44
C GLN A 93 -8.64 -1.29 -19.85
N PHE A 94 -8.00 -2.31 -20.40
CA PHE A 94 -8.28 -2.84 -21.73
C PHE A 94 -9.31 -3.97 -21.72
N LYS A 95 -9.97 -4.22 -22.86
CA LYS A 95 -10.95 -5.32 -23.04
C LYS A 95 -10.34 -6.71 -22.94
N ASP A 96 -9.02 -6.79 -23.07
CA ASP A 96 -8.25 -8.01 -22.88
C ASP A 96 -7.86 -8.23 -21.40
N PHE A 97 -8.38 -7.37 -20.51
CA PHE A 97 -8.24 -7.33 -19.05
C PHE A 97 -6.88 -6.93 -18.50
N ASN A 98 -5.92 -6.60 -19.36
CA ASN A 98 -4.69 -5.94 -18.93
C ASN A 98 -4.96 -4.49 -18.53
N ARG A 99 -4.20 -3.98 -17.57
CA ARG A 99 -4.20 -2.56 -17.19
C ARG A 99 -2.84 -1.94 -17.45
N ILE A 100 -2.85 -0.77 -18.08
CA ILE A 100 -1.67 0.06 -18.24
C ILE A 100 -1.96 1.40 -17.59
N ASP A 101 -1.13 1.75 -16.62
CA ASP A 101 -1.03 3.10 -16.08
C ASP A 101 0.18 3.75 -16.77
N LEU A 102 -0.11 4.69 -17.67
CA LEU A 102 0.89 5.35 -18.52
C LEU A 102 1.06 6.81 -18.09
N THR A 103 2.21 7.11 -17.51
CA THR A 103 2.60 8.47 -17.14
C THR A 103 3.42 9.09 -18.27
N LEU A 104 3.02 10.27 -18.71
CA LEU A 104 3.78 11.13 -19.61
C LEU A 104 4.46 12.20 -18.77
N THR A 105 5.75 12.43 -18.98
CA THR A 105 6.50 13.49 -18.29
C THR A 105 7.63 14.00 -19.15
N THR A 106 8.06 15.25 -18.94
CA THR A 106 9.28 15.77 -19.55
C THR A 106 10.52 15.31 -18.77
N ALA A 107 11.68 15.33 -19.42
CA ALA A 107 12.92 14.82 -18.81
C ALA A 107 13.30 15.55 -17.49
N ASP A 108 13.02 16.84 -17.39
CA ASP A 108 13.25 17.67 -16.19
C ASP A 108 12.27 17.38 -15.04
N HIS A 109 11.20 16.62 -15.30
CA HIS A 109 10.18 16.21 -14.34
C HIS A 109 10.13 14.69 -14.12
N LEU A 110 11.12 13.94 -14.61
CA LEU A 110 11.16 12.49 -14.46
C LEU A 110 11.31 12.07 -12.98
N ASP A 111 12.11 12.80 -12.21
CA ASP A 111 12.34 12.52 -10.78
C ASP A 111 11.04 12.57 -9.95
N ASP A 112 10.03 13.33 -10.39
CA ASP A 112 8.73 13.44 -9.73
C ASP A 112 7.86 12.18 -9.92
N CYS A 113 8.18 11.34 -10.91
CA CYS A 113 7.37 10.20 -11.34
C CYS A 113 8.04 8.84 -11.14
N ILE A 114 9.37 8.83 -11.03
CA ILE A 114 10.17 7.61 -10.97
C ILE A 114 10.00 6.89 -9.63
N ASP A 115 9.92 5.56 -9.66
CA ASP A 115 10.03 4.75 -8.46
C ASP A 115 11.52 4.51 -8.16
N LEU A 116 12.04 5.17 -7.12
CA LEU A 116 13.45 5.07 -6.71
C LEU A 116 13.84 3.70 -6.17
N ALA A 117 12.87 2.81 -5.94
CA ALA A 117 13.10 1.44 -5.50
C ALA A 117 13.06 0.46 -6.68
N TYR A 118 12.04 0.57 -7.54
CA TYR A 118 11.78 -0.39 -8.61
C TYR A 118 11.45 0.29 -9.93
N SER A 119 12.49 0.62 -10.70
CA SER A 119 12.35 1.13 -12.06
C SER A 119 13.31 0.47 -13.03
N LYS A 120 12.92 0.34 -14.29
CA LYS A 120 13.75 -0.25 -15.33
C LYS A 120 13.56 0.50 -16.65
N VAL A 121 14.65 1.00 -17.20
CA VAL A 121 14.65 1.60 -18.54
C VAL A 121 14.47 0.50 -19.58
N LEU A 122 13.46 0.63 -20.43
CA LEU A 122 13.14 -0.29 -21.53
C LEU A 122 13.57 0.25 -22.90
N LEU A 123 13.58 1.58 -23.07
CA LEU A 123 14.03 2.27 -24.26
C LEU A 123 14.66 3.61 -23.84
N ASP A 124 15.80 3.95 -24.42
CA ASP A 124 16.46 5.25 -24.30
C ASP A 124 17.00 5.63 -25.68
N LYS A 125 16.49 6.72 -26.27
CA LYS A 125 16.92 7.20 -27.59
C LYS A 125 18.06 8.21 -27.51
N ASP A 126 18.38 8.71 -26.32
CA ASP A 126 19.29 9.82 -26.08
C ASP A 126 20.54 9.43 -25.27
N ASP A 127 20.61 8.17 -24.84
CA ASP A 127 21.64 7.64 -23.92
C ASP A 127 21.75 8.50 -22.63
N ALA A 128 20.63 9.05 -22.17
CA ALA A 128 20.54 10.02 -21.09
C ALA A 128 19.87 9.48 -19.81
N PHE A 129 19.18 8.33 -19.91
CA PHE A 129 18.28 7.82 -18.89
C PHE A 129 18.73 6.52 -18.24
N GLU A 130 19.85 5.90 -18.66
CA GLU A 130 20.32 4.62 -18.10
C GLU A 130 20.39 4.59 -16.56
N ASN A 131 20.71 5.71 -15.92
CA ASN A 131 20.80 5.85 -14.46
C ASN A 131 19.44 5.79 -13.73
N TYR A 132 18.32 5.73 -14.46
CA TYR A 132 16.95 5.62 -13.93
C TYR A 132 16.48 4.16 -13.77
N SER A 133 17.40 3.19 -13.86
CA SER A 133 17.10 1.80 -13.49
C SER A 133 17.44 1.56 -12.02
N TYR A 134 16.42 1.31 -11.19
CA TYR A 134 16.53 1.09 -9.76
C TYR A 134 16.02 -0.30 -9.37
N VAL A 135 16.82 -0.99 -8.56
CA VAL A 135 16.41 -2.20 -7.84
C VAL A 135 16.97 -2.10 -6.43
N ASP A 136 16.29 -1.32 -5.60
CA ASP A 136 16.59 -1.15 -4.18
C ASP A 136 15.41 -1.61 -3.34
N THR A 137 15.51 -2.81 -2.75
CA THR A 137 14.43 -3.37 -1.94
C THR A 137 14.28 -2.67 -0.60
N SER A 138 15.32 -1.98 -0.12
CA SER A 138 15.32 -1.39 1.22
C SER A 138 14.34 -0.22 1.38
N TYR A 139 13.98 0.42 0.27
CA TYR A 139 13.10 1.59 0.27
C TYR A 139 11.70 1.31 0.85
N TYR A 140 11.19 0.09 0.70
CA TYR A 140 9.88 -0.33 1.21
C TYR A 140 9.96 -1.20 2.48
N GLU A 141 11.16 -1.48 2.97
CA GLU A 141 11.35 -2.32 4.14
C GLU A 141 11.09 -1.54 5.43
N THR A 142 10.46 -2.20 6.38
CA THR A 142 10.25 -1.70 7.75
C THR A 142 11.25 -2.39 8.68
N SER A 143 12.07 -1.60 9.37
CA SER A 143 12.96 -2.07 10.45
C SER A 143 12.25 -2.06 11.81
N SER A 144 12.90 -2.65 12.83
CA SER A 144 12.38 -2.65 14.20
C SER A 144 12.13 -1.24 14.73
N PHE A 145 11.03 -1.10 15.47
CA PHE A 145 10.57 0.17 16.02
C PHE A 145 11.34 0.53 17.30
N SER A 146 11.58 1.81 17.51
CA SER A 146 12.12 2.32 18.78
C SER A 146 11.10 2.13 19.91
N GLU A 147 11.59 2.09 21.16
CA GLU A 147 10.71 2.01 22.35
C GLU A 147 9.70 3.18 22.38
N ALA A 148 10.11 4.38 21.94
CA ALA A 148 9.24 5.54 21.88
C ALA A 148 8.09 5.36 20.88
N GLU A 149 8.37 4.82 19.69
CA GLU A 149 7.35 4.53 18.68
C GLU A 149 6.37 3.47 19.15
N LEU A 150 6.87 2.42 19.83
CA LEU A 150 6.01 1.39 20.43
C LEU A 150 5.08 2.00 21.50
N LYS A 151 5.61 2.85 22.39
CA LYS A 151 4.81 3.52 23.42
C LYS A 151 3.73 4.43 22.84
N VAL A 152 4.03 5.13 21.74
CA VAL A 152 3.02 5.92 21.00
C VAL A 152 1.91 5.01 20.45
N ALA A 153 2.27 3.93 19.76
CA ALA A 153 1.30 2.98 19.21
C ALA A 153 0.43 2.36 20.32
N ILE A 154 1.00 2.03 21.47
CA ILE A 154 0.26 1.48 22.61
C ILE A 154 -0.76 2.49 23.15
N ASN A 155 -0.33 3.74 23.36
CA ASN A 155 -1.22 4.80 23.81
C ASN A 155 -2.39 4.99 22.84
N ASP A 156 -2.09 5.09 21.54
CA ASP A 156 -3.09 5.29 20.50
C ASP A 156 -4.08 4.11 20.44
N PHE A 157 -3.58 2.88 20.49
CA PHE A 157 -4.42 1.69 20.50
C PHE A 157 -5.43 1.70 21.64
N TYR A 158 -4.98 1.92 22.88
CA TYR A 158 -5.88 1.96 24.03
C TYR A 158 -6.81 3.18 24.01
N TRP A 159 -6.33 4.34 23.57
CA TRP A 159 -7.18 5.53 23.39
C TRP A 159 -8.33 5.25 22.44
N TYR A 160 -8.02 4.77 21.23
CA TYR A 160 -9.04 4.47 20.21
C TYR A 160 -9.94 3.32 20.62
N SER A 161 -9.46 2.35 21.42
CA SER A 161 -10.35 1.32 21.99
C SER A 161 -11.51 1.95 22.79
N THR A 162 -11.27 3.03 23.56
CA THR A 162 -12.34 3.72 24.29
C THR A 162 -13.31 4.46 23.37
N VAL A 163 -12.83 4.92 22.21
CA VAL A 163 -13.66 5.58 21.19
C VAL A 163 -14.57 4.55 20.52
N VAL A 164 -14.04 3.38 20.16
CA VAL A 164 -14.83 2.25 19.64
C VAL A 164 -15.89 1.83 20.65
N VAL A 165 -15.53 1.70 21.93
CA VAL A 165 -16.48 1.41 23.02
C VAL A 165 -17.62 2.43 23.08
N LYS A 166 -17.32 3.74 22.97
CA LYS A 166 -18.36 4.80 22.94
C LYS A 166 -19.28 4.63 21.73
N GLY A 167 -18.72 4.36 20.55
CA GLY A 167 -19.51 4.14 19.34
C GLY A 167 -20.44 2.94 19.47
N ILE A 168 -19.95 1.80 20.01
CA ILE A 168 -20.78 0.62 20.28
C ILE A 168 -21.89 0.95 21.28
N ALA A 169 -21.56 1.60 22.41
CA ALA A 169 -22.52 1.94 23.46
C ALA A 169 -23.62 2.91 22.97
N ARG A 170 -23.31 3.75 21.99
CA ARG A 170 -24.26 4.68 21.34
C ARG A 170 -24.98 4.06 20.14
N THR A 171 -24.72 2.80 19.82
CA THR A 171 -25.24 2.10 18.64
C THR A 171 -24.81 2.75 17.29
N GLU A 172 -23.70 3.49 17.30
CA GLU A 172 -23.11 4.18 16.14
C GLU A 172 -22.21 3.22 15.34
N PHE A 173 -22.79 2.15 14.80
CA PHE A 173 -22.04 1.04 14.20
C PHE A 173 -21.02 1.48 13.10
N PRO A 174 -21.37 2.27 12.07
CA PRO A 174 -20.41 2.66 11.04
C PRO A 174 -19.24 3.49 11.58
N TYR A 175 -19.50 4.33 12.58
CA TYR A 175 -18.47 5.14 13.23
C TYR A 175 -17.50 4.26 14.04
N ALA A 176 -18.03 3.34 14.84
CA ALA A 176 -17.20 2.42 15.63
C ALA A 176 -16.34 1.50 14.73
N VAL A 177 -16.88 1.02 13.62
CA VAL A 177 -16.12 0.25 12.61
C VAL A 177 -15.01 1.11 12.00
N HIS A 178 -15.32 2.33 11.57
CA HIS A 178 -14.32 3.23 10.99
C HIS A 178 -13.13 3.43 11.95
N ILE A 179 -13.40 3.80 13.20
CA ILE A 179 -12.35 4.02 14.20
C ILE A 179 -11.53 2.74 14.48
N LYS A 180 -12.18 1.57 14.49
CA LYS A 180 -11.51 0.30 14.74
C LYS A 180 -10.62 -0.14 13.58
N GLU A 181 -11.08 0.05 12.34
CA GLU A 181 -10.38 -0.43 11.13
C GLU A 181 -9.31 0.54 10.59
N HIS A 182 -9.32 1.80 11.03
CA HIS A 182 -8.30 2.78 10.67
C HIS A 182 -7.39 3.08 11.87
N GLU A 183 -7.79 3.97 12.76
CA GLU A 183 -6.91 4.52 13.80
C GLU A 183 -6.44 3.45 14.80
N MET A 184 -7.36 2.60 15.28
CA MET A 184 -7.00 1.52 16.20
C MET A 184 -6.21 0.41 15.49
N ARG A 185 -6.49 0.14 14.21
CA ARG A 185 -5.82 -0.88 13.40
C ARG A 185 -4.38 -0.49 13.07
N ASP A 186 -4.13 0.77 12.76
CA ASP A 186 -2.78 1.25 12.45
C ASP A 186 -1.86 1.09 13.65
N ALA A 187 -2.31 1.49 14.84
CA ALA A 187 -1.59 1.26 16.09
C ALA A 187 -1.37 -0.24 16.38
N TYR A 188 -2.37 -1.07 16.13
CA TYR A 188 -2.27 -2.52 16.26
C TYR A 188 -1.21 -3.13 15.31
N LYS A 189 -1.18 -2.68 14.05
CA LYS A 189 -0.24 -3.19 13.04
C LYS A 189 1.21 -2.84 13.36
N VAL A 190 1.50 -1.71 14.02
CA VAL A 190 2.85 -1.39 14.51
C VAL A 190 3.36 -2.48 15.44
N ILE A 191 2.57 -2.85 16.46
CA ILE A 191 2.94 -3.90 17.42
C ILE A 191 3.06 -5.27 16.75
N LEU A 192 2.15 -5.59 15.82
CA LEU A 192 2.21 -6.86 15.09
C LEU A 192 3.45 -6.95 14.18
N LYS A 193 3.83 -5.86 13.50
CA LYS A 193 5.04 -5.78 12.68
C LYS A 193 6.30 -5.92 13.53
N GLU A 194 6.38 -5.24 14.67
CA GLU A 194 7.50 -5.40 15.60
C GLU A 194 7.64 -6.85 16.05
N ARG A 195 6.53 -7.48 16.44
CA ARG A 195 6.54 -8.90 16.80
C ARG A 195 7.04 -9.77 15.65
N ILE A 196 6.59 -9.53 14.41
CA ILE A 196 7.05 -10.27 13.23
C ILE A 196 8.55 -10.10 13.05
N LEU A 197 9.08 -8.88 13.13
CA LEU A 197 10.50 -8.58 12.98
C LEU A 197 11.34 -9.31 14.03
N LEU A 198 10.93 -9.28 15.30
CA LEU A 198 11.65 -9.98 16.39
C LEU A 198 11.66 -11.51 16.23
N ASN A 199 10.63 -12.08 15.62
CA ASN A 199 10.55 -13.52 15.34
C ASN A 199 11.09 -13.90 13.95
N SER A 200 11.60 -12.92 13.19
CA SER A 200 12.23 -13.14 11.90
C SER A 200 13.75 -13.25 12.03
N GLU A 201 14.38 -13.86 11.04
CA GLU A 201 15.84 -13.80 10.88
C GLU A 201 16.30 -12.54 10.11
N LYS A 202 15.36 -11.66 9.74
CA LYS A 202 15.59 -10.46 8.93
C LYS A 202 15.58 -9.19 9.78
N ASP A 203 16.51 -8.28 9.50
CA ASP A 203 16.60 -6.96 10.16
C ASP A 203 15.49 -5.99 9.72
N ALA A 204 14.96 -6.18 8.51
CA ALA A 204 13.88 -5.39 7.95
C ALA A 204 13.01 -6.24 7.00
N ILE A 205 11.73 -5.87 6.88
CA ILE A 205 10.74 -6.62 6.09
C ILE A 205 9.85 -5.64 5.32
N ASP A 206 9.67 -5.89 4.02
CA ASP A 206 8.64 -5.24 3.22
C ASP A 206 7.28 -5.93 3.44
N PHE A 207 6.40 -5.26 4.17
CA PHE A 207 5.03 -5.72 4.44
C PHE A 207 4.06 -5.47 3.28
N GLY A 208 4.51 -4.86 2.19
CA GLY A 208 3.72 -4.49 1.03
C GLY A 208 2.86 -3.25 1.26
N VAL A 209 2.37 -2.65 0.17
CA VAL A 209 1.41 -1.54 0.23
C VAL A 209 0.21 -1.93 1.07
N SER A 210 -0.15 -1.06 2.03
CA SER A 210 -1.22 -1.29 3.01
C SER A 210 -1.06 -2.58 3.83
N ASP A 211 0.18 -3.03 4.04
CA ASP A 211 0.52 -4.22 4.82
C ASP A 211 -0.03 -5.53 4.25
N LYS A 212 -0.25 -5.58 2.93
CA LYS A 212 -0.86 -6.72 2.25
C LYS A 212 -0.08 -8.04 2.39
N TYR A 213 1.20 -8.01 2.72
CA TYR A 213 2.01 -9.23 2.96
C TYR A 213 2.13 -9.62 4.42
N LEU A 214 1.60 -8.81 5.35
CA LEU A 214 1.75 -9.02 6.78
C LEU A 214 1.34 -10.43 7.23
N TYR A 215 0.27 -10.96 6.67
CA TYR A 215 -0.25 -12.28 7.06
C TYR A 215 0.65 -13.45 6.65
N HIS A 216 1.53 -13.29 5.65
CA HIS A 216 2.47 -14.33 5.23
C HIS A 216 3.53 -14.64 6.29
N TYR A 217 3.74 -13.72 7.23
CA TYR A 217 4.72 -13.86 8.29
C TYR A 217 4.12 -14.35 9.62
N LEU A 218 2.81 -14.60 9.66
CA LEU A 218 2.12 -15.05 10.87
C LEU A 218 2.09 -16.58 10.95
N ASP A 219 2.41 -17.11 12.13
CA ASP A 219 2.03 -18.48 12.45
C ASP A 219 0.49 -18.61 12.50
N ARG A 220 0.01 -19.86 12.54
CA ARG A 220 -1.43 -20.15 12.51
C ARG A 220 -2.20 -19.45 13.64
N PHE A 221 -1.64 -19.40 14.85
CA PHE A 221 -2.33 -18.80 15.99
C PHE A 221 -2.50 -17.29 15.81
N ASN A 222 -1.44 -16.61 15.38
CA ASN A 222 -1.46 -15.17 15.15
C ASN A 222 -2.30 -14.81 13.93
N TYR A 223 -2.29 -15.63 12.87
CA TYR A 223 -3.15 -15.46 11.70
C TYR A 223 -4.64 -15.55 12.07
N ASP A 224 -5.03 -16.61 12.78
CA ASP A 224 -6.42 -16.81 13.20
C ASP A 224 -6.88 -15.68 14.16
N SER A 225 -5.99 -15.21 15.04
CA SER A 225 -6.27 -14.09 15.95
C SER A 225 -6.41 -12.77 15.20
N TYR A 226 -5.55 -12.51 14.22
CA TYR A 226 -5.64 -11.34 13.34
C TYR A 226 -6.97 -11.33 12.56
N LEU A 227 -7.37 -12.45 11.96
CA LEU A 227 -8.63 -12.55 11.20
C LEU A 227 -9.86 -12.30 12.07
N ARG A 228 -9.87 -12.80 13.32
CA ARG A 228 -10.98 -12.54 14.27
C ARG A 228 -11.16 -11.06 14.58
N THR A 229 -10.14 -10.23 14.36
CA THR A 229 -10.26 -8.78 14.55
C THR A 229 -11.10 -8.10 13.47
N PHE A 230 -11.45 -8.76 12.36
CA PHE A 230 -12.24 -8.16 11.27
C PHE A 230 -13.75 -8.47 11.32
N ASP A 231 -14.20 -9.32 12.25
CA ASP A 231 -15.62 -9.68 12.35
C ASP A 231 -16.45 -8.49 12.85
N ASN A 232 -17.12 -7.83 11.91
CA ASN A 232 -17.91 -6.63 12.14
C ASN A 232 -19.34 -6.82 11.66
N GLU A 233 -19.92 -8.03 11.70
CA GLU A 233 -21.31 -8.28 11.25
C GLU A 233 -22.37 -7.80 12.26
N GLY A 234 -22.33 -6.50 12.60
CA GLY A 234 -23.21 -5.85 13.56
C GLY A 234 -22.55 -5.58 14.92
N LEU A 235 -23.29 -4.95 15.84
CA LEU A 235 -22.74 -4.47 17.12
C LEU A 235 -22.22 -5.59 18.04
N HIS A 236 -22.85 -6.77 17.99
CA HIS A 236 -22.41 -7.92 18.79
C HIS A 236 -21.04 -8.42 18.32
N ASN A 237 -20.93 -8.74 17.02
CA ASN A 237 -19.67 -9.18 16.42
C ASN A 237 -18.57 -8.12 16.54
N LEU A 238 -18.88 -6.84 16.34
CA LEU A 238 -17.95 -5.73 16.53
C LEU A 238 -17.40 -5.68 17.97
N LYS A 239 -18.23 -5.95 18.98
CA LYS A 239 -17.78 -6.05 20.37
C LYS A 239 -16.85 -7.26 20.56
N GLU A 240 -17.19 -8.42 20.03
CA GLU A 240 -16.37 -9.64 20.14
C GLU A 240 -15.03 -9.52 19.40
N SER A 241 -15.01 -8.86 18.23
CA SER A 241 -13.78 -8.60 17.48
C SER A 241 -12.91 -7.54 18.15
N LEU A 242 -13.49 -6.52 18.78
CA LEU A 242 -12.77 -5.59 19.65
C LEU A 242 -12.10 -6.31 20.83
N LEU A 243 -12.83 -7.19 21.53
CA LEU A 243 -12.27 -8.00 22.62
C LEU A 243 -11.15 -8.92 22.13
N SER A 244 -11.32 -9.54 20.97
CA SER A 244 -10.29 -10.37 20.34
C SER A 244 -9.03 -9.57 20.02
N MET A 245 -9.20 -8.36 19.47
CA MET A 245 -8.12 -7.43 19.15
C MET A 245 -7.35 -6.97 20.40
N LEU A 246 -8.06 -6.61 21.48
CA LEU A 246 -7.46 -6.24 22.78
C LEU A 246 -6.62 -7.37 23.37
N ASN A 247 -7.16 -8.59 23.37
CA ASN A 247 -6.48 -9.77 23.92
C ASN A 247 -5.23 -10.13 23.10
N HIS A 248 -5.31 -10.10 21.78
CA HIS A 248 -4.17 -10.40 20.92
C HIS A 248 -3.10 -9.30 21.05
N PHE A 249 -3.50 -8.03 21.10
CA PHE A 249 -2.56 -6.93 21.33
C PHE A 249 -1.77 -7.09 22.63
N LYS A 250 -2.44 -7.37 23.75
CA LYS A 250 -1.79 -7.65 25.03
C LYS A 250 -0.81 -8.82 24.93
N PHE A 251 -1.23 -9.91 24.30
CA PHE A 251 -0.36 -11.07 24.09
C PHE A 251 0.93 -10.67 23.36
N MET A 252 0.83 -9.90 22.28
CA MET A 252 1.99 -9.42 21.53
C MET A 252 2.90 -8.52 22.35
N LEU A 253 2.34 -7.59 23.14
CA LEU A 253 3.12 -6.71 24.02
C LEU A 253 3.95 -7.50 25.03
N SER A 254 3.33 -8.48 25.71
CA SER A 254 4.05 -9.33 26.68
C SER A 254 5.19 -10.13 26.05
N GLU A 255 5.07 -10.48 24.76
CA GLU A 255 6.12 -11.15 24.02
C GLU A 255 7.27 -10.19 23.69
N ILE A 256 6.94 -8.98 23.23
CA ILE A 256 7.91 -7.94 22.87
C ILE A 256 8.72 -7.50 24.10
N GLU A 257 8.07 -7.21 25.24
CA GLU A 257 8.75 -6.84 26.49
C GLU A 257 9.77 -7.89 26.91
N ARG A 258 9.36 -9.17 26.87
CA ARG A 258 10.24 -10.28 27.23
C ARG A 258 11.41 -10.43 26.26
N GLN A 259 11.18 -10.32 24.96
CA GLN A 259 12.24 -10.51 23.95
C GLN A 259 13.22 -9.34 23.91
N ARG A 260 12.76 -8.11 24.15
CA ARG A 260 13.58 -6.90 24.10
C ARG A 260 14.10 -6.43 25.46
N GLU A 261 13.70 -7.09 26.54
CA GLU A 261 14.00 -6.67 27.93
C GLU A 261 13.58 -5.21 28.20
N LEU A 262 12.39 -4.83 27.73
CA LEU A 262 11.82 -3.48 27.86
C LEU A 262 10.67 -3.43 28.87
N ASP A 263 10.47 -2.26 29.45
CA ASP A 263 9.26 -1.89 30.18
C ASP A 263 8.44 -0.89 29.35
N LEU A 264 7.35 -1.38 28.76
CA LEU A 264 6.49 -0.57 27.90
C LEU A 264 5.44 0.21 28.70
N ASP A 265 5.35 0.02 30.03
CA ASP A 265 4.49 0.78 30.98
C ASP A 265 3.02 0.90 30.52
N TYR A 266 2.47 -0.19 29.98
CA TYR A 266 1.11 -0.18 29.42
C TYR A 266 0.04 -0.72 30.37
N GLU A 267 0.43 -1.34 31.49
CA GLU A 267 -0.50 -2.03 32.39
C GLU A 267 -1.57 -1.09 32.98
N ASP A 268 -1.20 0.14 33.38
CA ASP A 268 -2.15 1.14 33.89
C ASP A 268 -3.08 1.67 32.78
N TYR A 269 -2.58 1.86 31.56
CA TYR A 269 -3.40 2.25 30.41
C TYR A 269 -4.40 1.16 30.03
N GLU A 270 -3.94 -0.10 29.98
CA GLU A 270 -4.77 -1.26 29.73
C GLU A 270 -5.87 -1.37 30.78
N ASP A 271 -5.53 -1.35 32.06
CA ASP A 271 -6.49 -1.49 33.16
C ASP A 271 -7.59 -0.41 33.09
N ARG A 272 -7.22 0.84 32.81
CA ARG A 272 -8.18 1.94 32.62
C ARG A 272 -9.08 1.72 31.41
N ALA A 273 -8.52 1.31 30.27
CA ALA A 273 -9.28 1.04 29.05
C ALA A 273 -10.25 -0.15 29.25
N MET A 274 -9.80 -1.22 29.89
CA MET A 274 -10.62 -2.40 30.19
C MET A 274 -11.73 -2.08 31.19
N LYS A 275 -11.44 -1.31 32.25
CA LYS A 275 -12.48 -0.78 33.17
C LYS A 275 -13.53 0.03 32.42
N PHE A 276 -13.11 0.90 31.51
CA PHE A 276 -14.02 1.68 30.67
C PHE A 276 -14.88 0.78 29.76
N LEU A 277 -14.27 -0.22 29.12
CA LEU A 277 -14.98 -1.19 28.30
C LEU A 277 -16.05 -1.94 29.10
N HIS A 278 -15.67 -2.51 30.25
CA HIS A 278 -16.59 -3.27 31.09
C HIS A 278 -17.73 -2.39 31.61
N TYR A 279 -17.45 -1.15 32.01
CA TYR A 279 -18.50 -0.25 32.48
C TYR A 279 -19.54 0.07 31.40
N ASN A 280 -19.13 0.22 30.13
CA ASN A 280 -20.01 0.69 29.06
C ASN A 280 -20.64 -0.42 28.21
N LEU A 281 -20.02 -1.61 28.12
CA LEU A 281 -20.48 -2.69 27.24
C LEU A 281 -21.02 -3.93 27.99
N SER A 282 -21.15 -3.87 29.32
CA SER A 282 -21.78 -4.95 30.09
C SER A 282 -23.29 -4.99 29.82
N TYR A 283 -23.75 -6.11 29.24
CA TYR A 283 -25.12 -6.60 29.22
C TYR A 283 -25.09 -8.05 29.68
#